data_AF-A0A447S5D6-F1
#
_entry.id   AF-A0A447S5D6-F1
#
_cell.length_a   1.000
_cell.length_b   1.000
_cell.length_c   1.000
_cell.angle_alpha   90.00
_cell.angle_beta   90.00
_cell.angle_gamma   90.00
#
_symmetry.space_group_name_H-M   'P 1'
#
loop_
_entity.id
_entity.type
_entity.pdbx_description
1 polymer ?
#
loop_
_entity_poly.entity_id
_entity_poly.type
_entity_poly.pdbx_seq_one_letter_code
_entity_poly.pdbx_strand_id
1 'polypeptide(L)' 'MATARHRQGHILEIARERHVEQALNETPDKLNRDRRLVLLSDPVTMSRLHYRVWAAPEKYSSWVNAYQQLALNPLALKTK' A
#
# COMPACT_ATOMS: atom_id res chain seq x y z
N MET A 1 -33.82 -7.92 7.23
CA MET A 1 -32.86 -8.92 6.68
C MET A 1 -31.85 -8.21 5.80
N ALA A 2 -30.57 -8.14 6.21
CA ALA A 2 -29.47 -7.53 5.44
C ALA A 2 -28.11 -8.19 5.72
N THR A 3 -28.08 -9.50 6.02
CA THR A 3 -26.87 -10.22 6.45
C THR A 3 -26.04 -10.78 5.29
N ALA A 4 -26.58 -10.84 4.07
CA ALA A 4 -25.90 -11.46 2.93
C ALA A 4 -24.70 -10.63 2.43
N ARG A 5 -24.87 -9.31 2.23
CA ARG A 5 -23.80 -8.43 1.73
C ARG A 5 -22.71 -8.12 2.77
N HIS A 6 -23.03 -8.22 4.06
CA HIS A 6 -22.10 -7.96 5.15
C HIS A 6 -21.04 -9.07 5.29
N ARG A 7 -21.40 -10.32 5.00
CA ARG A 7 -20.51 -11.47 5.22
C ARG A 7 -19.38 -11.55 4.19
N GLN A 8 -19.67 -11.28 2.91
CA GLN A 8 -18.64 -11.22 1.86
C GLN A 8 -17.73 -9.99 2.01
N GLY A 9 -18.30 -8.84 2.41
CA GLY A 9 -17.52 -7.63 2.68
C GLY A 9 -16.48 -7.87 3.78
N HIS A 10 -16.86 -8.50 4.89
CA HIS A 10 -15.94 -8.73 6.01
C HIS A 10 -14.74 -9.63 5.66
N ILE A 11 -14.97 -10.72 4.91
CA ILE A 11 -13.88 -11.61 4.46
C ILE A 11 -12.92 -10.87 3.54
N LEU A 12 -13.46 -10.04 2.62
CA LEU A 12 -12.65 -9.23 1.73
C LEU A 12 -11.82 -8.20 2.51
N GLU A 13 -12.41 -7.55 3.50
CA GLU A 13 -11.70 -6.61 4.39
C GLU A 13 -10.55 -7.27 5.14
N ILE A 14 -10.76 -8.47 5.70
CA ILE A 14 -9.69 -9.24 6.34
C ILE A 14 -8.58 -9.58 5.35
N ALA A 15 -8.93 -9.99 4.13
CA ALA A 15 -7.93 -10.30 3.10
C ALA A 15 -7.10 -9.06 2.72
N ARG A 16 -7.74 -7.89 2.58
CA ARG A 16 -7.06 -6.62 2.33
C ARG A 16 -6.10 -6.26 3.46
N GLU A 17 -6.56 -6.33 4.70
CA GLU A 17 -5.72 -6.05 5.87
C GLU A 17 -4.49 -6.95 5.92
N ARG A 18 -4.66 -8.25 5.65
CA ARG A 18 -3.55 -9.19 5.56
C ARG A 18 -2.56 -8.83 4.46
N HIS A 19 -3.02 -8.44 3.27
CA HIS A 19 -2.12 -8.01 2.20
C HIS A 19 -1.31 -6.77 2.59
N VAL A 20 -1.94 -5.79 3.23
CA VAL A 20 -1.25 -4.58 3.73
C VAL A 20 -0.23 -4.94 4.80
N GLU A 21 -0.59 -5.79 5.76
CA GLU A 21 0.33 -6.20 6.83
C GLU A 21 1.51 -7.00 6.31
N GLN A 22 1.27 -7.94 5.40
CA GLN A 22 2.35 -8.70 4.75
C GLN A 22 3.30 -7.77 3.99
N ALA A 23 2.76 -6.77 3.28
CA ALA A 23 3.58 -5.79 2.59
C ALA A 23 4.42 -4.96 3.57
N LEU A 24 3.82 -4.44 4.64
CA LEU A 24 4.50 -3.59 5.62
C LEU A 24 5.54 -4.33 6.46
N ASN A 25 5.38 -5.64 6.66
CA ASN A 25 6.38 -6.48 7.34
C ASN A 25 7.63 -6.73 6.48
N GLU A 26 7.53 -6.48 5.17
CA GLU A 26 8.64 -6.59 4.24
C GLU A 26 9.17 -5.21 3.86
N THR A 27 10.40 -5.17 3.32
CA THR A 27 10.95 -3.96 2.71
C THR A 27 10.42 -3.83 1.28
N PRO A 28 10.29 -2.60 0.74
CA PRO A 28 9.80 -2.38 -0.62
C PRO A 28 10.60 -3.15 -1.69
N ASP A 29 11.91 -3.35 -1.46
CA ASP A 29 12.78 -4.12 -2.35
C ASP A 29 12.49 -5.63 -2.36
N LYS A 30 11.98 -6.17 -1.25
CA LYS A 30 11.67 -7.60 -1.10
C LYS A 30 10.29 -7.96 -1.65
N LEU A 31 9.43 -6.98 -1.92
CA LEU A 31 8.15 -7.23 -2.58
C LEU A 31 8.38 -7.70 -4.02
N ASN A 32 8.05 -8.98 -4.27
CA ASN A 32 8.07 -9.54 -5.61
C ASN A 32 7.00 -8.90 -6.53
N ARG A 33 7.13 -9.13 -7.84
CA ARG A 33 6.22 -8.56 -8.86
C ARG A 33 4.75 -8.88 -8.59
N ASP A 34 4.44 -10.12 -8.24
CA ASP A 34 3.05 -10.55 -8.05
C ASP A 34 2.39 -9.88 -6.86
N ARG A 35 3.11 -9.72 -5.75
CA ARG A 35 2.62 -8.99 -4.57
C ARG A 35 2.42 -7.51 -4.86
N ARG A 36 3.33 -6.88 -5.62
CA ARG A 36 3.14 -5.50 -6.07
C ARG A 36 1.88 -5.37 -6.93
N LEU A 37 1.65 -6.30 -7.85
CA LEU A 37 0.45 -6.31 -8.69
C LEU A 37 -0.82 -6.46 -7.84
N VAL A 38 -0.83 -7.34 -6.84
CA VAL A 38 -1.99 -7.49 -5.93
C VAL A 38 -2.29 -6.17 -5.21
N LEU A 39 -1.28 -5.52 -4.63
CA LEU A 39 -1.46 -4.24 -3.93
C LEU A 39 -1.96 -3.13 -4.86
N LEU A 40 -1.41 -3.04 -6.08
CA LEU A 40 -1.79 -2.02 -7.06
C LEU A 40 -3.16 -2.29 -7.70
N SER A 41 -3.59 -3.55 -7.76
CA SER A 41 -4.87 -3.95 -8.35
C SER A 41 -6.08 -3.62 -7.48
N ASP A 42 -5.89 -3.48 -6.17
CA ASP A 42 -6.96 -3.11 -5.24
C ASP A 42 -6.71 -1.70 -4.67
N PRO A 43 -7.48 -0.68 -5.10
CA PRO A 43 -7.26 0.69 -4.67
C PRO A 43 -7.41 0.86 -3.15
N VAL A 44 -8.25 0.07 -2.49
CA VAL A 44 -8.43 0.15 -1.02
C VAL A 44 -7.17 -0.29 -0.30
N THR A 45 -6.58 -1.39 -0.76
CA THR A 45 -5.32 -1.93 -0.21
C THR A 45 -4.18 -0.93 -0.43
N MET A 46 -4.07 -0.34 -1.62
CA MET A 46 -3.06 0.69 -1.91
C MET A 46 -3.21 1.94 -1.03
N SER A 47 -4.44 2.47 -0.89
CA SER A 47 -4.71 3.63 -0.04
C SER A 47 -4.38 3.37 1.43
N ARG A 48 -4.67 2.17 1.95
CA ARG A 48 -4.34 1.78 3.32
C ARG A 48 -2.84 1.65 3.54
N LEU A 49 -2.13 1.04 2.59
CA LEU A 49 -0.68 0.95 2.63
C LEU A 49 -0.07 2.35 2.69
N HIS A 50 -0.47 3.24 1.79
CA HIS A 50 -0.05 4.64 1.78
C HIS A 50 -0.35 5.33 3.11
N TYR A 51 -1.58 5.24 3.62
CA TYR A 51 -1.94 5.85 4.90
C TYR A 51 -1.03 5.36 6.04
N ARG A 52 -0.80 4.05 6.16
CA ARG A 52 0.02 3.48 7.25
C ARG A 52 1.49 3.91 7.17
N VAL A 53 2.07 3.96 5.96
CA VAL A 53 3.46 4.39 5.76
C VAL A 53 3.62 5.87 6.15
N TRP A 54 2.74 6.75 5.66
CA TRP A 54 2.87 8.19 5.90
C TRP A 54 2.34 8.65 7.27
N ALA A 55 1.47 7.89 7.93
CA ALA A 55 1.04 8.17 9.30
C ALA A 55 2.11 7.80 10.35
N ALA A 56 3.02 6.89 10.03
CA ALA A 56 4.09 6.44 10.92
C ALA A 56 5.43 6.29 10.16
N PRO A 57 6.00 7.38 9.62
CA PRO A 57 7.19 7.32 8.78
C PRO A 57 8.42 6.77 9.51
N GLU A 58 8.54 7.03 10.81
CA GLU A 58 9.63 6.49 11.65
C GLU A 58 9.60 4.97 11.74
N LYS A 59 8.39 4.39 11.83
CA LYS A 59 8.20 2.93 11.92
C LYS A 59 8.46 2.24 10.57
N TYR A 60 8.08 2.88 9.47
CA TYR A 60 8.23 2.36 8.11
C TYR A 60 9.29 3.13 7.33
N SER A 61 10.41 3.43 7.98
CA SER A 61 11.49 4.24 7.40
C SER A 61 12.07 3.64 6.13
N SER A 62 12.13 2.30 6.03
CA SER A 62 12.54 1.60 4.80
C SER A 62 11.69 1.96 3.59
N TRP A 63 10.38 2.11 3.77
CA TRP A 63 9.44 2.50 2.71
C TRP A 63 9.61 3.97 2.31
N VAL A 64 9.75 4.85 3.29
CA VAL A 64 9.94 6.30 3.06
C VAL A 64 11.28 6.56 2.37
N ASN A 65 12.35 5.91 2.84
CA ASN A 65 13.68 6.04 2.26
C ASN A 65 13.73 5.57 0.81
N ALA A 66 13.11 4.42 0.51
CA ALA A 66 13.02 3.93 -0.87
C ALA A 66 12.26 4.91 -1.78
N TYR A 67 11.19 5.52 -1.28
CA TYR A 67 10.46 6.56 -2.02
C TYR A 67 11.30 7.81 -2.27
N GLN A 68 12.05 8.28 -1.26
CA GLN A 68 12.92 9.46 -1.38
C GLN A 68 14.08 9.26 -2.36
N GLN A 69 14.52 8.03 -2.58
CA GLN A 69 15.55 7.70 -3.56
C GLN A 69 15.03 7.75 -5.01
N LEU A 70 13.71 7.80 -5.22
CA LEU A 70 13.15 7.87 -6.57
C LEU A 70 13.50 9.23 -7.20
N ALA A 71 14.16 9.17 -8.36
CA ALA A 71 14.44 10.36 -9.15
C ALA A 71 13.10 10.99 -9.58
N LEU A 72 12.85 12.21 -9.11
CA LEU A 72 11.66 12.95 -9.50
C LEU A 72 11.74 13.28 -10.99
N ASN A 73 10.66 13.05 -11.72
CA ASN A 73 10.61 13.44 -13.13
C ASN A 73 10.71 14.97 -13.25
N PRO A 74 11.77 15.52 -13.88
CA PRO A 74 11.95 16.97 -13.99
C PRO A 74 10.84 17.63 -14.81
N LEU A 75 10.17 16.88 -15.70
CA LEU A 75 9.03 17.37 -16.48
C LEU A 75 7.73 17.50 -15.65
N ALA A 76 7.66 16.84 -14.48
CA ALA A 76 6.50 16.93 -13.59
C ALA A 76 6.49 18.26 -12.81
N LEU A 77 7.66 18.87 -12.59
CA LEU A 77 7.82 20.17 -11.95
C LEU A 77 8.03 21.26 -13.01
N LYS A 78 7.05 21.49 -13.89
CA LYS A 78 7.05 22.75 -14.66
C LYS A 78 6.72 23.90 -13.70
N THR A 79 7.77 24.52 -13.15
CA THR A 79 7.68 25.84 -12.52
C THR A 79 7.22 26.83 -13.58
N LYS A 80 6.13 27.56 -13.30
CA LYS A 80 5.67 28.68 -14.13
C LYS A 80 6.67 29.83 -14.11
#